data_AF-A0A2J0KMP9-F1
#
_entry.id   AF-A0A2J0KMP9-F1
#
_cell.length_a   1.000
_cell.length_b   1.000
_cell.length_c   1.000
_cell.angle_alpha   90.00
_cell.angle_beta   90.00
_cell.angle_gamma   90.00
#
_symmetry.space_group_name_H-M   'P 1'
#
loop_
_entity.id
_entity.type
_entity.pdbx_description
1 polymer ?
#
loop_
_entity_poly.entity_id
_entity_poly.type
_entity_poly.pdbx_seq_one_letter_code
_entity_poly.pdbx_strand_id
1 'polypeptide(L)' 'MKRGRLFVISASSGTGKTTLARALLQNDQKLAASISCTTRAPRPNERNAVDYYFIT' A
#
# COMPACT_ATOMS: atom_id res chain seq x y z
N MET A 1 18.36 19.73 -4.09
CA MET A 1 17.20 18.91 -3.68
C MET A 1 17.70 17.56 -3.18
N LYS A 2 17.22 17.04 -2.04
CA LYS A 2 17.55 15.68 -1.58
C LYS A 2 16.57 14.68 -2.22
N ARG A 3 17.08 13.56 -2.76
CA ARG A 3 16.22 12.48 -3.27
C ARG A 3 15.53 11.75 -2.11
N GLY A 4 14.26 11.41 -2.28
CA GLY A 4 13.54 10.51 -1.40
C GLY A 4 14.14 9.10 -1.44
N ARG A 5 13.88 8.29 -0.40
CA ARG A 5 14.25 6.87 -0.37
C ARG A 5 13.04 6.04 -0.72
N LEU A 6 13.23 5.05 -1.59
CA LEU A 6 12.22 4.05 -1.90
C LEU A 6 12.41 2.83 -0.99
N PHE A 7 11.32 2.35 -0.43
CA PHE A 7 11.28 1.14 0.39
C PHE A 7 10.36 0.12 -0.26
N VAL A 8 10.75 -1.15 -0.23
CA VAL A 8 9.94 -2.27 -0.73
C VAL A 8 9.74 -3.25 0.41
N ILE A 9 8.48 -3.52 0.75
CA ILE A 9 8.09 -4.54 1.72
C ILE A 9 7.40 -5.65 0.93
N SER A 10 7.99 -6.85 0.93
CA SER A 10 7.43 -8.03 0.25
C SER A 10 7.22 -9.15 1.25
N ALA A 11 6.03 -9.76 1.20
CA ALA A 11 5.67 -10.94 1.98
C ALA A 11 4.43 -11.58 1.34
N SER A 12 4.21 -12.88 1.58
CA SER A 12 3.03 -13.60 1.09
C SER A 12 1.73 -13.05 1.70
N SER A 13 0.60 -13.27 1.03
CA SER A 13 -0.71 -12.87 1.56
C SER A 13 -0.96 -13.53 2.92
N GLY A 14 -1.47 -12.77 3.89
CA GLY A 14 -1.75 -13.26 5.25
C GLY A 14 -0.62 -13.10 6.27
N THR A 15 0.57 -12.67 5.88
CA THR A 15 1.74 -12.52 6.78
C THR A 15 1.86 -11.15 7.46
N GLY A 16 0.85 -10.29 7.34
CA GLY A 16 0.82 -8.98 8.04
C GLY A 16 1.54 -7.83 7.31
N LYS A 17 1.96 -7.99 6.06
CA LYS A 17 2.57 -6.92 5.23
C LYS A 17 1.80 -5.59 5.29
N THR A 18 0.48 -5.67 5.12
CA THR A 18 -0.40 -4.49 5.13
C THR A 18 -0.48 -3.87 6.52
N THR A 19 -0.47 -4.68 7.58
CA THR A 19 -0.47 -4.23 8.98
C THR A 19 0.81 -3.46 9.29
N LEU A 20 1.98 -4.01 8.91
CA LEU A 20 3.27 -3.34 9.11
C LEU A 20 3.35 -2.02 8.32
N ALA A 21 2.95 -2.02 7.05
CA ALA A 21 2.95 -0.82 6.23
C ALA A 21 2.07 0.29 6.83
N ARG A 22 0.88 -0.05 7.35
CA ARG A 22 0.00 0.91 8.03
C ARG A 22 0.63 1.46 9.30
N ALA A 23 1.25 0.61 10.12
CA ALA A 23 1.94 1.04 11.33
C ALA A 23 3.10 2.01 11.00
N LEU A 24 3.88 1.74 9.95
CA LEU A 24 4.96 2.63 9.52
C LEU A 24 4.44 4.02 9.10
N LEU A 25 3.37 4.05 8.29
CA LEU A 25 2.76 5.30 7.83
C LEU A 25 2.12 6.12 8.96
N GLN A 26 1.61 5.45 10.01
CA GLN A 26 1.07 6.13 11.19
C GLN A 26 2.18 6.73 12.08
N ASN A 27 3.35 6.10 12.12
CA ASN A 27 4.46 6.52 13.00
C ASN A 27 5.44 7.50 12.35
N ASP A 28 5.52 7.57 11.01
CA ASP A 28 6.41 8.50 10.30
C ASP A 28 5.67 9.24 9.18
N GLN A 29 5.41 10.54 9.42
CA GLN A 29 4.73 11.44 8.47
C GLN A 29 5.55 11.73 7.20
N LYS A 30 6.84 11.36 7.16
CA LYS A 30 7.67 11.50 5.95
C LYS A 30 7.50 10.33 4.99
N LEU A 31 6.82 9.27 5.41
CA LEU A 31 6.49 8.13 4.56
C LEU A 31 5.16 8.36 3.85
N ALA A 32 5.09 7.90 2.60
CA ALA A 32 3.86 7.88 1.82
C ALA A 32 3.65 6.48 1.24
N ALA A 33 2.40 6.04 1.22
CA ALA A 33 2.03 4.80 0.55
C ALA A 33 1.99 5.01 -0.97
N SER A 34 2.47 4.02 -1.72
CA SER A 34 2.16 3.90 -3.15
C SER A 34 0.95 2.99 -3.32
N ILE A 35 -0.13 3.51 -3.88
CA ILE A 35 -1.34 2.74 -4.21
C ILE A 35 -1.24 2.32 -5.68
N SER A 36 -1.19 1.01 -5.93
CA SER A 36 -1.06 0.46 -7.29
C SER A 36 -2.40 0.40 -8.01
N CYS A 37 -2.38 0.21 -9.33
CA CYS A 37 -3.56 -0.07 -10.14
C CYS A 37 -3.75 -1.57 -10.36
N THR A 38 -5.00 -2.01 -10.57
CA THR A 38 -5.32 -3.39 -10.97
C THR A 38 -6.60 -3.44 -11.81
N THR A 39 -6.69 -4.40 -12.73
CA THR A 39 -7.89 -4.68 -13.54
C THR A 39 -8.79 -5.75 -12.92
N ARG A 40 -8.37 -6.36 -11.82
CA ARG A 40 -9.15 -7.34 -11.05
C ARG A 40 -10.33 -6.64 -10.36
N ALA A 41 -11.46 -7.32 -10.20
CA ALA A 41 -12.56 -6.87 -9.35
C ALA A 41 -12.16 -6.80 -7.84
N PRO A 42 -12.61 -5.77 -7.09
CA PRO A 42 -12.36 -5.67 -5.65
C PRO A 42 -12.87 -6.89 -4.88
N ARG A 43 -12.16 -7.31 -3.83
CA ARG A 43 -12.68 -8.24 -2.81
C ARG A 43 -13.67 -7.50 -1.88
N PRO A 44 -14.54 -8.21 -1.13
CA PRO A 44 -15.58 -7.57 -0.30
C PRO A 44 -15.11 -6.47 0.67
N ASN A 45 -13.85 -6.53 1.12
CA ASN A 45 -13.28 -5.58 2.09
C ASN A 45 -12.28 -4.59 1.48
N GLU A 46 -12.10 -4.60 0.17
CA GLU A 46 -11.18 -3.69 -0.51
C GLU A 46 -11.89 -2.42 -0.97
N ARG A 47 -11.19 -1.29 -0.90
CA ARG A 47 -11.71 0.02 -1.26
C ARG A 47 -10.85 0.66 -2.35
N ASN A 48 -11.52 1.25 -3.35
CA ASN A 48 -10.86 2.00 -4.41
C ASN A 48 -10.10 3.20 -3.84
N ALA A 49 -8.93 3.51 -4.41
CA ALA A 49 -8.01 4.54 -3.95
C ALA A 49 -7.51 4.36 -2.49
N VAL A 50 -7.67 3.15 -1.92
CA VAL A 50 -7.14 2.77 -0.60
C VAL A 50 -6.27 1.53 -0.73
N ASP A 51 -6.84 0.45 -1.25
CA ASP A 51 -6.12 -0.82 -1.44
C ASP A 51 -5.49 -0.88 -2.85
N TYR A 52 -6.27 -0.48 -3.86
CA TYR A 52 -5.83 -0.32 -5.25
C TYR A 52 -6.65 0.79 -5.93
N TYR A 53 -6.13 1.32 -7.04
CA TYR A 53 -6.98 1.91 -8.08
C TYR A 53 -7.53 0.78 -8.96
N PHE A 54 -8.82 0.50 -8.81
CA PHE A 54 -9.50 -0.49 -9.64
C PHE A 54 -9.91 0.16 -10.96
N ILE A 55 -9.33 -0.31 -12.06
CA ILE A 55 -9.56 0.21 -13.41
C ILE A 55 -10.10 -0.90 -14.32
N THR A 56 -10.74 -0.53 -15.42
CA THR A 56 -11.32 -1.46 -16.42
C THR A 56 -10.71 -1.22 -17.79
#